data_AF-A0A953MM14-F1
#
_entry.id   AF-A0A953MM14-F1
#
_cell.length_a   1.000
_cell.length_b   1.000
_cell.length_c   1.000
_cell.angle_alpha   90.00
_cell.angle_beta   90.00
_cell.angle_gamma   90.00
#
_symmetry.space_group_name_H-M   'P 1'
#
loop_
_entity.id
_entity.type
_entity.pdbx_description
1 polymer ?
#
loop_
_entity_poly.entity_id
_entity_poly.type
_entity_poly.pdbx_seq_one_letter_code
_entity_poly.pdbx_strand_id
1 'polypeptide(L)'
;MKKNIVFTAVVVLFASAFVPLAKLGDSVITIFPVYDNFTILNGLWEWRDISAFAVTYPVMLILILVFAVKEKSNVIKPLAGILFVLVFFIFVSVLMTSTKVDGFEDLSFSFSYGWIVILFGFGLLLLGLFNKIEI
;
A
#
# COMPACT_ATOMS: atom_id res chain seq x y z
N MET A 1 -17.90 -18.04 3.92
CA MET A 1 -16.42 -18.09 3.71
C MET A 1 -15.88 -16.88 2.94
N LYS A 2 -16.44 -16.54 1.76
CA LYS A 2 -15.98 -15.43 0.92
C LYS A 2 -15.78 -14.10 1.66
N LYS A 3 -16.77 -13.70 2.48
CA LYS A 3 -16.73 -12.47 3.29
C LYS A 3 -15.55 -12.43 4.28
N ASN A 4 -15.26 -13.56 4.94
CA ASN A 4 -14.19 -13.64 5.94
C ASN A 4 -12.82 -13.48 5.27
N ILE A 5 -12.62 -14.05 4.08
CA ILE A 5 -11.36 -13.92 3.33
C ILE A 5 -11.16 -12.47 2.87
N VAL A 6 -12.19 -11.83 2.30
CA VAL A 6 -12.10 -10.41 1.88
C VAL A 6 -11.87 -9.50 3.08
N PHE A 7 -12.55 -9.75 4.20
CA PHE A 7 -12.34 -9.00 5.45
C PHE A 7 -10.89 -9.12 5.93
N THR A 8 -10.37 -10.34 6.05
CA THR A 8 -8.97 -10.59 6.45
C THR A 8 -8.00 -9.93 5.49
N ALA A 9 -8.25 -9.99 4.18
CA ALA A 9 -7.43 -9.33 3.18
C ALA A 9 -7.37 -7.81 3.39
N VAL A 10 -8.52 -7.18 3.63
CA VAL A 10 -8.58 -5.73 3.91
C VAL A 10 -7.83 -5.40 5.20
N VAL A 11 -7.96 -6.19 6.26
CA VAL A 11 -7.24 -5.97 7.53
C VAL A 11 -5.72 -6.08 7.33
N VAL A 12 -5.26 -7.09 6.61
CA VAL A 12 -3.83 -7.27 6.29
C VAL A 12 -3.30 -6.09 5.47
N LEU A 13 -4.04 -5.67 4.45
CA LEU A 13 -3.68 -4.50 3.63
C LEU A 13 -3.69 -3.21 4.46
N PHE A 14 -4.63 -3.05 5.38
CA PHE A 14 -4.66 -1.89 6.28
C PHE A 14 -3.43 -1.88 7.22
N ALA A 15 -3.06 -3.02 7.79
CA ALA A 15 -1.87 -3.16 8.61
C ALA A 15 -0.59 -2.84 7.81
N SER A 16 -0.56 -3.21 6.52
CA SER A 16 0.58 -2.91 5.63
C SER A 16 0.90 -1.42 5.51
N ALA A 17 -0.08 -0.54 5.77
CA ALA A 17 0.13 0.91 5.71
C ALA A 17 1.10 1.43 6.78
N PHE A 18 1.28 0.67 7.87
CA PHE A 18 2.17 0.99 8.99
C PHE A 18 3.50 0.22 8.94
N VAL A 19 3.63 -0.77 8.06
CA VAL A 19 4.85 -1.57 7.94
C VAL A 19 5.83 -0.85 7.01
N PRO A 20 7.12 -0.73 7.37
CA PRO A 20 8.13 -0.13 6.49
C PRO A 20 8.21 -0.84 5.13
N LEU A 21 8.10 -0.05 4.07
CA LEU A 21 8.33 -0.43 2.68
C LEU A 21 9.79 -0.28 2.29
N ALA A 22 10.45 0.73 2.84
CA ALA A 22 11.88 0.98 2.66
C ALA A 22 12.45 1.77 3.85
N LYS A 23 13.76 1.92 3.89
CA LYS A 23 14.49 2.80 4.80
C LYS A 23 15.44 3.70 4.02
N LEU A 24 15.59 4.92 4.48
CA LEU A 24 16.53 5.92 3.96
C LEU A 24 17.32 6.49 5.15
N GLY A 25 18.57 6.05 5.31
CA GLY A 25 19.32 6.27 6.56
C GLY A 25 18.55 5.72 7.77
N ASP A 26 18.30 6.57 8.76
CA ASP A 26 17.49 6.24 9.95
C ASP A 26 15.98 6.41 9.74
N SER A 27 15.56 7.03 8.64
CA SER A 27 14.15 7.30 8.33
C SER A 27 13.47 6.08 7.69
N VAL A 28 12.20 5.85 8.04
CA VAL A 28 11.38 4.75 7.49
C VAL A 28 10.38 5.27 6.47
N ILE A 29 10.23 4.53 5.39
CA ILE A 29 9.27 4.82 4.34
C ILE A 29 8.08 3.87 4.49
N THR A 30 6.88 4.40 4.73
CA THR A 30 5.60 3.68 4.91
C THR A 30 4.53 4.17 3.92
N ILE A 31 3.31 3.63 3.92
CA ILE A 31 2.21 4.21 3.12
C ILE A 31 1.61 5.42 3.84
N PHE A 32 1.35 5.29 5.14
CA PHE A 32 0.94 6.43 5.93
C PHE A 32 2.11 7.33 6.25
N PRO A 33 1.92 8.67 6.23
CA PRO A 33 2.94 9.57 6.75
C PRO A 33 3.11 9.28 8.24
N VAL A 34 4.26 8.73 8.61
CA VAL A 34 4.77 8.89 9.98
C VAL A 34 5.20 10.35 10.05
N TYR A 35 4.73 11.07 11.07
CA TYR A 35 4.83 12.53 11.20
C TYR A 35 6.27 13.11 11.07
N ASP A 36 7.31 12.27 11.11
CA ASP A 36 8.72 12.65 10.91
C ASP A 36 9.21 12.65 9.45
N ASN A 37 8.43 12.15 8.48
CA ASN A 37 8.81 12.16 7.06
C ASN A 37 8.60 13.52 6.35
N PHE A 38 8.23 14.57 7.11
CA PHE A 38 7.84 15.88 6.56
C PHE A 38 8.95 16.93 6.55
N THR A 39 10.15 16.60 7.00
CA THR A 39 11.25 17.55 7.09
C THR A 39 12.57 16.90 6.77
N ILE A 40 13.07 17.00 5.53
CA ILE A 40 14.51 17.13 5.30
C ILE A 40 14.84 18.13 4.18
N LEU A 41 15.80 18.98 4.54
CA LEU A 41 16.61 19.92 3.78
C LEU A 41 17.02 19.48 2.35
N ASN A 42 17.26 20.48 1.51
CA ASN A 42 18.15 20.43 0.34
C ASN A 42 17.72 19.56 -0.86
N GLY A 43 16.44 19.63 -1.25
CA GLY A 43 16.07 19.36 -2.65
C GLY A 43 16.02 17.89 -3.07
N LEU A 44 16.13 16.96 -2.13
CA LEU A 44 15.68 15.59 -2.34
C LEU A 44 14.16 15.58 -2.49
N TRP A 45 13.68 14.87 -3.51
CA TRP A 45 12.25 14.62 -3.72
C TRP A 45 11.74 13.67 -2.63
N GLU A 46 11.56 14.19 -1.42
CA GLU A 46 10.93 13.44 -0.35
C GLU A 46 9.44 13.75 -0.34
N TRP A 47 8.66 12.71 -0.64
CA TRP A 47 7.32 12.48 -0.08
C TRP A 47 6.14 13.38 -0.46
N ARG A 48 6.33 14.56 -1.08
CA ARG A 48 5.20 15.47 -1.39
C ARG A 48 4.13 14.83 -2.28
N ASP A 49 4.53 13.93 -3.18
CA ASP A 49 3.63 13.31 -4.17
C ASP A 49 2.99 11.98 -3.69
N ILE A 50 3.43 11.42 -2.55
CA ILE A 50 2.79 10.23 -1.93
C ILE A 50 1.58 10.63 -1.06
N SER A 51 1.49 11.89 -0.65
CA SER A 51 0.39 12.39 0.20
C SER A 51 -1.02 12.09 -0.37
N ALA A 52 -1.19 12.16 -1.69
CA ALA A 52 -2.43 11.78 -2.36
C ALA A 52 -2.70 10.25 -2.32
N PHE A 53 -1.65 9.43 -2.39
CA PHE A 53 -1.74 7.97 -2.27
C PHE A 53 -2.00 7.51 -0.83
N ALA A 54 -1.45 8.23 0.16
CA ALA A 54 -1.63 7.93 1.58
C ALA A 54 -3.10 8.07 2.03
N VAL A 55 -3.86 9.00 1.45
CA VAL A 55 -5.29 9.17 1.74
C VAL A 55 -6.16 8.25 0.89
N THR A 56 -5.82 8.08 -0.39
CA THR A 56 -6.64 7.25 -1.31
C THR A 56 -6.56 5.76 -0.98
N TYR A 57 -5.41 5.26 -0.52
CA TYR A 57 -5.23 3.86 -0.12
C TYR A 57 -6.22 3.38 0.97
N PRO A 58 -6.30 4.00 2.17
CA PRO A 58 -7.25 3.59 3.20
C PRO A 58 -8.70 3.82 2.79
N VAL A 59 -8.99 4.88 2.01
CA VAL A 59 -10.34 5.14 1.50
C VAL A 59 -10.78 3.99 0.59
N MET A 60 -9.91 3.52 -0.32
CA MET A 60 -10.22 2.35 -1.15
C MET A 60 -10.44 1.09 -0.32
N LEU A 61 -9.62 0.84 0.70
CA LEU A 61 -9.80 -0.31 1.60
C LEU A 61 -11.14 -0.27 2.35
N ILE A 62 -11.53 0.91 2.86
CA ILE A 62 -12.83 1.11 3.52
C ILE A 62 -13.98 0.87 2.53
N LEU A 63 -13.89 1.39 1.30
CA LEU A 63 -14.92 1.16 0.27
C LEU A 63 -15.04 -0.33 -0.05
N ILE A 64 -13.93 -1.04 -0.26
CA ILE A 64 -13.91 -2.49 -0.49
C ILE A 64 -14.60 -3.21 0.67
N LEU A 65 -14.30 -2.84 1.92
CA LEU A 65 -14.93 -3.43 3.11
C LEU A 65 -16.45 -3.19 3.14
N VAL A 66 -16.89 -1.94 2.94
CA VAL A 66 -18.31 -1.57 2.94
C VAL A 66 -19.08 -2.34 1.86
N PHE A 67 -18.54 -2.41 0.64
CA PHE A 67 -19.20 -3.12 -0.45
C PHE A 67 -19.10 -4.64 -0.33
N ALA A 68 -18.08 -5.17 0.37
CA ALA A 68 -17.99 -6.59 0.73
C ALA A 68 -19.08 -6.99 1.73
N VAL A 69 -19.35 -6.15 2.74
CA VAL A 69 -20.46 -6.37 3.69
C VAL A 69 -21.81 -6.35 2.98
N LYS A 70 -21.99 -5.42 2.03
CA LYS A 70 -23.21 -5.27 1.21
C LYS A 70 -23.32 -6.28 0.05
N GLU A 71 -22.38 -7.21 -0.08
CA GLU A 71 -22.35 -8.25 -1.13
C GLU A 71 -22.40 -7.72 -2.58
N LYS A 72 -21.90 -6.51 -2.84
CA LYS A 72 -21.93 -5.90 -4.18
C LYS A 72 -20.68 -6.27 -4.98
N SER A 73 -20.54 -7.55 -5.35
CA SER A 73 -19.35 -8.07 -6.05
C SER A 73 -18.96 -7.30 -7.32
N ASN A 74 -19.94 -6.75 -8.04
CA ASN A 74 -19.70 -5.98 -9.27
C ASN A 74 -18.98 -4.65 -9.01
N VAL A 75 -19.08 -4.12 -7.79
CA VAL A 75 -18.39 -2.89 -7.37
C VAL A 75 -17.03 -3.20 -6.74
N ILE A 76 -16.90 -4.33 -6.02
CA ILE A 76 -15.65 -4.65 -5.33
C ILE A 76 -14.51 -4.95 -6.32
N LYS A 77 -14.81 -5.63 -7.44
CA LYS A 77 -13.80 -5.95 -8.48
C LYS A 77 -13.10 -4.70 -9.06
N PRO A 78 -13.81 -3.67 -9.56
CA PRO A 78 -13.16 -2.46 -10.02
C PRO A 78 -12.44 -1.70 -8.89
N LEU A 79 -12.97 -1.68 -7.67
CA LEU A 79 -12.26 -1.08 -6.53
C LEU A 79 -10.94 -1.78 -6.20
N ALA A 80 -10.91 -3.12 -6.27
CA ALA A 80 -9.68 -3.89 -6.10
C ALA A 80 -8.67 -3.61 -7.23
N GLY A 81 -9.15 -3.40 -8.46
CA GLY A 81 -8.32 -2.95 -9.58
C GLY A 81 -7.71 -1.57 -9.36
N ILE A 82 -8.50 -0.61 -8.89
CA ILE A 82 -8.02 0.74 -8.53
C ILE A 82 -6.98 0.64 -7.41
N LEU A 83 -7.24 -0.17 -6.37
CA LEU A 83 -6.29 -0.40 -5.29
C LEU A 83 -4.96 -0.97 -5.79
N PHE A 84 -4.99 -1.90 -6.75
CA PHE A 84 -3.77 -2.45 -7.37
C PHE A 84 -2.96 -1.36 -8.09
N VAL A 85 -3.63 -0.51 -8.87
CA VAL A 85 -2.98 0.64 -9.54
C VAL A 85 -2.37 1.61 -8.51
N LEU A 86 -3.07 1.89 -7.40
CA LEU A 86 -2.54 2.73 -6.33
C LEU A 86 -1.25 2.16 -5.73
N VAL A 87 -1.22 0.85 -5.44
CA VAL A 87 -0.02 0.19 -4.90
C VAL A 87 1.12 0.17 -5.91
N PHE A 88 0.83 0.01 -7.19
CA PHE A 88 1.85 0.15 -8.24
C PHE A 88 2.47 1.55 -8.24
N PHE A 89 1.68 2.62 -8.11
CA PHE A 89 2.23 3.97 -8.00
C PHE A 89 3.06 4.18 -6.73
N ILE A 90 2.64 3.64 -5.59
CA ILE A 90 3.44 3.64 -4.36
C ILE A 90 4.79 2.96 -4.60
N PHE A 91 4.81 1.79 -5.27
CA PHE A 91 6.04 1.10 -5.64
C PHE A 91 6.95 1.95 -6.54
N VAL A 92 6.40 2.56 -7.59
CA VAL A 92 7.16 3.45 -8.48
C VAL A 92 7.74 4.64 -7.70
N SER A 93 6.99 5.25 -6.79
CA SER A 93 7.49 6.36 -5.96
C SER A 93 8.65 5.93 -5.05
N VAL A 94 8.56 4.77 -4.41
CA VAL A 94 9.64 4.22 -3.59
C VAL A 94 10.88 3.91 -4.44
N LEU A 95 10.70 3.33 -5.63
CA LEU A 95 11.79 3.05 -6.58
C LEU A 95 12.46 4.33 -7.11
N MET A 96 11.69 5.36 -7.42
CA MET A 96 12.24 6.67 -7.84
C MET A 96 12.99 7.37 -6.72
N THR A 97 12.63 7.09 -5.46
CA THR A 97 13.39 7.58 -4.30
C THR A 97 14.74 6.88 -4.25
N SER A 98 14.79 5.55 -4.43
CA SER A 98 16.05 4.80 -4.38
C SER A 98 17.08 5.27 -5.41
N THR A 99 16.66 5.55 -6.64
CA THR A 99 17.57 5.98 -7.72
C THR A 99 18.11 7.40 -7.54
N LYS A 100 17.43 8.24 -6.76
CA LYS A 100 17.89 9.61 -6.44
C LYS A 100 18.87 9.64 -5.27
N VAL A 101 18.82 8.65 -4.39
CA VAL A 101 19.69 8.53 -3.22
C VAL A 101 21.14 8.24 -3.62
N ASP A 102 21.37 7.57 -4.75
CA ASP A 102 22.71 7.34 -5.32
C ASP A 102 23.52 8.64 -5.55
N GLY A 103 22.86 9.81 -5.58
CA GLY A 103 23.52 11.12 -5.66
C GLY A 103 24.00 11.69 -4.32
N PHE A 104 23.77 11.00 -3.20
CA PHE A 104 24.10 11.45 -1.84
C PHE A 104 24.99 10.42 -1.14
N GLU A 105 26.29 10.71 -0.98
CA GLU A 105 27.30 9.76 -0.47
C GLU A 105 27.02 9.26 0.97
N ASP A 106 26.28 10.02 1.77
CA ASP A 106 26.01 9.72 3.19
C ASP A 106 24.66 9.03 3.44
N LEU A 107 23.85 8.77 2.40
CA LEU A 107 22.50 8.22 2.54
C LEU A 107 22.42 6.79 1.98
N SER A 108 22.10 5.82 2.84
CA SER A 108 21.85 4.44 2.41
C SER A 108 20.36 4.16 2.22
N PHE A 109 19.96 3.63 1.06
CA PHE A 109 18.59 3.17 0.81
C PHE A 109 18.48 1.64 0.90
N SER A 110 17.43 1.12 1.55
CA SER A 110 17.16 -0.33 1.57
C SER A 110 15.66 -0.65 1.51
N PHE A 111 15.30 -1.68 0.74
CA PHE A 111 13.94 -2.21 0.72
C PHE A 111 13.63 -2.99 2.01
N SER A 112 12.38 -2.93 2.47
CA SER A 112 11.90 -3.61 3.67
C SER A 112 10.83 -4.65 3.37
N TYR A 113 10.51 -5.51 4.35
CA TYR A 113 9.58 -6.62 4.19
C TYR A 113 8.09 -6.21 4.08
N GLY A 114 7.74 -4.92 4.19
CA GLY A 114 6.36 -4.45 4.05
C GLY A 114 5.71 -4.81 2.70
N TRP A 115 6.51 -4.93 1.63
CA TRP A 115 6.03 -5.41 0.33
C TRP A 115 5.44 -6.82 0.37
N ILE A 116 5.98 -7.70 1.21
CA ILE A 116 5.47 -9.06 1.36
C ILE A 116 4.06 -9.03 1.99
N VAL A 117 3.83 -8.15 2.95
CA VAL A 117 2.52 -7.97 3.59
C VAL A 117 1.48 -7.50 2.57
N ILE A 118 1.87 -6.56 1.70
CA ILE A 118 1.02 -6.08 0.60
C ILE A 118 0.68 -7.21 -0.38
N LEU A 119 1.69 -7.96 -0.83
CA LEU A 119 1.50 -9.09 -1.76
C LEU A 119 0.59 -10.17 -1.17
N PHE A 120 0.80 -10.50 0.10
CA PHE A 120 -0.03 -11.46 0.82
C PHE A 120 -1.48 -10.97 0.96
N GLY A 121 -1.67 -9.71 1.33
CA GLY A 121 -3.00 -9.08 1.41
C GLY A 121 -3.74 -9.08 0.07
N PHE A 122 -3.06 -8.76 -1.03
CA PHE A 122 -3.64 -8.87 -2.37
C PHE A 122 -3.97 -10.30 -2.77
N GLY A 123 -3.10 -11.26 -2.46
CA GLY A 123 -3.37 -12.68 -2.72
C GLY A 123 -4.66 -13.13 -2.05
N LEU A 124 -4.84 -12.78 -0.77
CA LEU A 124 -6.08 -13.04 -0.04
C LEU A 124 -7.29 -12.32 -0.66
N LEU A 125 -7.13 -11.07 -1.09
CA LEU A 125 -8.21 -10.31 -1.71
C LEU A 125 -8.67 -10.98 -3.01
N LEU A 126 -7.72 -11.37 -3.87
CA LEU A 126 -8.01 -12.08 -5.12
C LEU A 126 -8.69 -13.43 -4.85
N LEU A 127 -8.17 -14.23 -3.92
CA LEU A 127 -8.81 -15.48 -3.50
C LEU A 127 -10.25 -15.23 -2.99
N GLY A 128 -10.43 -14.18 -2.19
CA GLY A 128 -11.74 -13.76 -1.69
C GLY A 128 -12.68 -13.27 -2.79
N LEU A 129 -12.19 -12.76 -3.91
CA LEU A 129 -13.03 -12.28 -5.02
C LEU A 129 -13.39 -13.38 -6.01
N PHE A 130 -12.42 -14.25 -6.33
CA PHE A 130 -12.51 -15.27 -7.38
C PHE A 130 -12.94 -16.65 -6.88
N ASN A 131 -12.97 -16.91 -5.57
CA ASN A 131 -13.63 -18.10 -5.05
C ASN A 131 -15.15 -18.02 -5.36
N LYS A 132 -15.55 -18.72 -6.42
CA LYS A 132 -16.86 -19.34 -6.56
C LYS A 132 -16.81 -20.61 -5.73
N ILE A 133 -17.44 -20.60 -4.56
CA ILE A 133 -17.82 -21.87 -3.93
C ILE A 133 -19.14 -22.23 -4.58
N GLU A 134 -19.07 -23.00 -5.68
CA GLU A 134 -20.20 -23.78 -6.17
C GLU A 134 -20.30 -24.98 -5.19
N ILE A 135 -21.31 -24.94 -4.31
CA ILE A 135 -21.82 -26.11 -3.60
C ILE A 135 -23.21 -26.37 -4.18
#